data_AF-A0A699Z1E5-F1
#
_entry.id   AF-A0A699Z1E5-F1
#
_cell.length_a   1.000
_cell.length_b   1.000
_cell.length_c   1.000
_cell.angle_alpha   90.00
_cell.angle_beta   90.00
_cell.angle_gamma   90.00
#
_symmetry.space_group_name_H-M   'P 1'
#
loop_
_entity.id
_entity.type
_entity.pdbx_description
1 polymer ?
#
loop_
_entity_poly.entity_id
_entity_poly.type
_entity_poly.pdbx_seq_one_letter_code
_entity_poly.pdbx_strand_id
1 'polypeptide(L)'
;MRAFHPGTTQRAIVVGIVWMVTYGAQFTSVELYQAYADYTDMMALAEALIRDCAQAVTGGLQVEYQGLQLDFSQPFRRVSMNQLVLEACGLDVMALEASPGGEEGLRAAREAGMQALRDK
;
A
#
# COMPACT_ATOMS: atom_id res chain seq x y z
N MET A 1 14.73 -23.14 -26.35
CA MET A 1 14.23 -22.27 -27.43
C MET A 1 12.77 -21.94 -27.12
N ARG A 2 12.50 -20.86 -26.36
CA ARG A 2 11.15 -20.32 -26.19
C ARG A 2 11.08 -19.08 -27.06
N ALA A 3 10.26 -19.16 -28.11
CA ALA A 3 10.12 -18.12 -29.11
C ALA A 3 9.51 -16.86 -28.49
N PHE A 4 10.21 -15.75 -28.68
CA PHE A 4 9.80 -14.39 -28.34
C PHE A 4 8.78 -13.92 -29.38
N HIS A 5 7.61 -13.45 -28.94
CA HIS A 5 6.54 -12.96 -29.82
C HIS A 5 6.69 -11.44 -30.04
N PRO A 6 6.52 -10.93 -31.27
CA PRO A 6 6.67 -9.51 -31.58
C PRO A 6 5.39 -8.78 -31.19
N GLY A 7 5.43 -8.13 -30.03
CA GLY A 7 4.32 -7.35 -29.51
C GLY A 7 4.80 -6.66 -28.25
N THR A 8 5.65 -5.65 -28.41
CA THR A 8 6.25 -4.88 -27.33
C THR A 8 5.14 -4.27 -26.48
N THR A 9 4.72 -4.96 -25.42
CA THR A 9 3.89 -4.36 -24.37
C THR A 9 4.76 -3.30 -23.72
N GLN A 10 4.52 -2.03 -24.09
CA GLN A 10 5.24 -0.93 -23.47
C GLN A 10 4.90 -0.94 -21.97
N ARG A 11 5.88 -1.32 -21.15
CA ARG A 11 5.86 -0.99 -19.72
C ARG A 11 6.21 0.48 -19.65
N ALA A 12 5.21 1.35 -19.55
CA ALA A 12 5.43 2.75 -19.31
C ALA A 12 5.78 2.92 -17.82
N ILE A 13 7.06 3.11 -17.53
CA ILE A 13 7.52 3.58 -16.22
C ILE A 13 7.62 5.09 -16.33
N VAL A 14 6.69 5.82 -15.72
CA VAL A 14 6.75 7.28 -15.66
C VAL A 14 7.32 7.63 -14.29
N VAL A 15 8.59 8.03 -14.26
CA VAL A 15 9.19 8.62 -13.05
C VAL A 15 8.78 10.08 -13.02
N GLY A 16 7.72 10.38 -12.26
CA GLY A 16 7.28 11.74 -12.02
C GLY A 16 7.99 12.33 -10.79
N ILE A 17 8.64 13.48 -10.95
CA ILE A 17 8.92 14.36 -9.81
C ILE A 17 7.63 15.13 -9.56
N VAL A 18 6.89 14.72 -8.53
CA VAL A 18 5.62 15.36 -8.17
C VAL A 18 5.86 16.39 -7.06
N TRP A 19 5.22 17.55 -7.19
CA TRP A 19 5.33 18.65 -6.23
C TRP A 19 4.22 18.53 -5.19
N MET A 20 4.55 18.01 -4.01
CA MET A 20 3.64 18.03 -2.85
C MET A 20 4.43 17.90 -1.55
N VAL A 21 4.12 18.74 -0.57
CA VAL A 21 4.94 18.92 0.63
C VAL A 21 4.30 18.16 1.79
N THR A 22 5.01 17.20 2.37
CA THR A 22 4.82 16.88 3.81
C THR A 22 6.10 17.25 4.55
N TYR A 23 6.38 18.55 4.44
CA TYR A 23 7.36 19.40 5.12
C TYR A 23 8.86 19.22 4.79
N GLY A 24 9.15 18.88 3.54
CA GLY A 24 10.40 19.18 2.85
C GLY A 24 10.08 19.42 1.37
N ALA A 25 10.65 20.47 0.76
CA ALA A 25 10.15 21.02 -0.51
C ALA A 25 10.25 20.08 -1.74
N GLN A 26 10.91 18.92 -1.62
CA GLN A 26 11.12 17.98 -2.73
C GLN A 26 11.04 16.53 -2.25
N PHE A 27 10.33 15.71 -3.02
CA PHE A 27 10.36 14.25 -2.93
C PHE A 27 10.32 13.63 -4.34
N THR A 28 10.67 12.35 -4.43
CA THR A 28 10.68 11.60 -5.69
C THR A 28 9.63 10.49 -5.63
N SER A 29 8.80 10.39 -6.66
CA SER A 29 7.79 9.35 -6.81
C SER A 29 7.99 8.53 -8.07
N VAL A 30 7.47 7.30 -8.08
CA VAL A 30 7.46 6.41 -9.24
C VAL A 30 6.01 6.01 -9.50
N GLU A 31 5.52 6.27 -10.71
CA GLU A 31 4.18 5.88 -11.17
C GLU A 31 4.30 4.82 -12.27
N LEU A 32 3.52 3.75 -12.14
CA LEU A 32 3.62 2.55 -12.97
C LEU A 32 2.24 2.16 -13.47
N TYR A 33 2.14 1.94 -14.78
CA TYR A 33 0.92 1.45 -15.44
C TYR A 33 1.25 0.22 -16.28
N GLN A 34 0.43 -0.83 -16.15
CA GLN A 34 0.58 -2.07 -16.90
C GLN A 34 -0.75 -2.44 -17.56
N ALA A 35 -0.74 -2.55 -18.90
CA ALA A 35 -1.91 -3.00 -19.64
C ALA A 35 -2.23 -4.47 -19.33
N TYR A 36 -3.53 -4.80 -19.28
CA TYR A 36 -4.05 -6.14 -18.95
C TYR A 36 -3.69 -6.66 -17.56
N ALA A 37 -3.23 -5.79 -16.66
CA ALA A 37 -2.98 -6.11 -15.27
C ALA A 37 -4.16 -5.68 -14.39
N ASP A 38 -4.44 -6.46 -13.36
CA ASP A 38 -5.36 -6.07 -12.28
C ASP A 38 -4.60 -5.61 -11.02
N TYR A 39 -5.34 -5.26 -9.98
CA TYR A 39 -4.75 -4.77 -8.72
C TYR A 39 -3.87 -5.84 -8.02
N THR A 40 -4.12 -7.13 -8.24
CA THR A 40 -3.33 -8.23 -7.69
C THR A 40 -1.96 -8.31 -8.36
N ASP A 41 -1.91 -8.12 -9.68
CA ASP A 41 -0.66 -8.01 -10.43
C ASP A 41 0.17 -6.83 -9.94
N MET A 42 -0.47 -5.67 -9.72
CA MET A 42 0.20 -4.48 -9.22
C MET A 42 0.70 -4.64 -7.78
N MET A 43 -0.03 -5.37 -6.92
CA MET A 43 0.45 -5.74 -5.58
C MET A 43 1.70 -6.62 -5.64
N ALA A 44 1.72 -7.63 -6.52
CA ALA A 44 2.88 -8.50 -6.70
C ALA A 44 4.08 -7.74 -7.28
N LEU A 45 3.85 -6.84 -8.22
CA LEU A 45 4.88 -5.97 -8.81
C LEU A 45 5.54 -5.09 -7.73
N ALA A 46 4.74 -4.41 -6.91
CA ALA A 46 5.25 -3.53 -5.86
C ALA A 46 6.07 -4.31 -4.82
N GLU A 47 5.59 -5.48 -4.40
CA GLU A 47 6.32 -6.33 -3.45
C GLU A 47 7.66 -6.81 -4.02
N ALA A 48 7.68 -7.27 -5.27
CA ALA A 48 8.91 -7.69 -5.96
C ALA A 48 9.90 -6.53 -6.09
N LEU A 49 9.43 -5.35 -6.48
CA LEU A 49 10.27 -4.16 -6.61
C LEU A 49 10.97 -3.80 -5.28
N ILE A 50 10.22 -3.76 -4.18
CA ILE A 50 10.78 -3.42 -2.86
C ILE A 50 11.79 -4.47 -2.42
N ARG A 51 11.48 -5.76 -2.61
CA ARG A 51 12.35 -6.89 -2.26
C ARG A 51 13.67 -6.86 -3.03
N ASP A 52 13.60 -6.64 -4.34
CA ASP A 52 14.77 -6.55 -5.20
C ASP A 52 15.63 -5.33 -4.84
N CYS A 53 15.02 -4.20 -4.51
CA CYS A 53 15.73 -3.04 -3.99
C CYS A 53 16.44 -3.32 -2.66
N ALA A 54 15.75 -3.96 -1.70
CA ALA A 54 16.33 -4.32 -0.42
C ALA A 54 17.55 -5.24 -0.61
N GLN A 55 17.40 -6.28 -1.42
CA GLN A 55 18.48 -7.22 -1.75
C GLN A 55 19.66 -6.53 -2.46
N ALA A 56 19.39 -5.63 -3.42
CA ALA A 56 20.42 -4.95 -4.19
C ALA A 56 21.22 -3.94 -3.35
N VAL A 57 20.56 -3.23 -2.42
CA VAL A 57 21.18 -2.17 -1.62
C VAL A 57 21.84 -2.72 -0.36
N THR A 58 21.20 -3.66 0.32
CA THR A 58 21.67 -4.15 1.64
C THR A 58 22.36 -5.51 1.57
N GLY A 59 22.22 -6.24 0.47
CA GLY A 59 22.73 -7.61 0.34
C GLY A 59 21.86 -8.68 0.99
N GLY A 60 20.72 -8.32 1.58
CA GLY A 60 19.78 -9.25 2.19
C GLY A 60 18.34 -8.75 2.21
N LEU A 61 17.45 -9.54 2.82
CA LEU A 61 16.01 -9.24 2.95
C LEU A 61 15.61 -8.88 4.40
N GLN A 62 16.54 -8.97 5.35
CA GLN A 62 16.33 -8.55 6.73
C GLN A 62 17.10 -7.25 6.97
N VAL A 63 16.39 -6.20 7.35
CA VAL A 63 16.93 -4.85 7.49
C VAL A 63 16.52 -4.27 8.84
N GLU A 64 17.49 -3.76 9.58
CA GLU A 64 17.20 -3.01 10.79
C GLU A 64 16.99 -1.53 10.45
N TYR A 65 15.83 -0.99 10.85
CA TYR A 65 15.49 0.41 10.64
C TYR A 65 14.95 1.01 11.95
N GLN A 66 15.66 2.00 12.50
CA GLN A 66 15.28 2.67 13.77
C GLN A 66 15.01 1.70 14.93
N GLY A 67 15.80 0.62 15.02
CA GLY A 67 15.64 -0.43 16.04
C GLY A 67 14.51 -1.43 15.77
N LEU A 68 13.78 -1.28 14.66
CA LEU A 68 12.80 -2.26 14.19
C LEU A 68 13.44 -3.19 13.17
N GLN A 69 13.31 -4.50 13.39
CA GLN A 69 13.70 -5.50 12.41
C GLN A 69 12.60 -5.67 11.37
N LEU A 70 12.93 -5.35 10.12
CA LEU A 70 12.06 -5.51 8.96
C LEU A 70 12.48 -6.75 8.18
N ASP A 71 11.52 -7.63 7.87
CA ASP A 71 11.74 -8.82 7.06
C ASP A 71 10.95 -8.74 5.76
N PHE A 72 11.67 -8.50 4.66
CA PHE A 72 11.13 -8.45 3.31
C PHE A 72 11.09 -9.82 2.64
N SER A 73 11.48 -10.91 3.32
CA SER A 73 11.45 -12.28 2.77
C SER A 73 10.04 -12.85 2.66
N GLN A 74 9.11 -12.38 3.50
CA GLN A 74 7.73 -12.86 3.54
C GLN A 74 6.83 -12.14 2.54
N PRO A 75 5.70 -12.74 2.13
CA PRO A 75 4.65 -12.04 1.40
C PRO A 75 4.07 -10.90 2.24
N PHE A 76 3.75 -9.78 1.63
CA PHE A 76 3.16 -8.66 2.37
C PHE A 76 1.72 -8.99 2.78
N ARG A 77 1.34 -8.57 4.00
CA ARG A 77 -0.02 -8.77 4.51
C ARG A 77 -1.03 -8.10 3.59
N ARG A 78 -1.92 -8.90 2.99
CA ARG A 78 -3.07 -8.42 2.22
C ARG A 78 -4.30 -8.42 3.11
N VAL A 79 -4.86 -7.25 3.33
CA VAL A 79 -6.01 -7.05 4.21
C VAL A 79 -6.80 -5.85 3.71
N SER A 80 -8.13 -5.92 3.80
CA SER A 80 -8.97 -4.80 3.37
C SER A 80 -8.91 -3.65 4.39
N MET A 81 -9.16 -2.43 3.92
CA MET A 81 -9.23 -1.26 4.82
C MET A 81 -10.28 -1.47 5.91
N ASN A 82 -11.46 -2.02 5.57
CA ASN A 82 -12.52 -2.27 6.55
C ASN A 82 -12.07 -3.26 7.64
N GLN A 83 -11.37 -4.34 7.26
CA GLN A 83 -10.83 -5.30 8.22
C GLN A 83 -9.81 -4.64 9.16
N LEU A 84 -8.93 -3.79 8.64
CA LEU A 84 -7.96 -3.07 9.47
C LEU A 84 -8.63 -2.13 10.47
N VAL A 85 -9.67 -1.40 10.05
CA VAL A 85 -10.43 -0.51 10.94
C VAL A 85 -11.18 -1.32 11.99
N LEU A 86 -11.76 -2.46 11.61
CA LEU A 86 -12.41 -3.37 12.53
C LEU A 86 -11.43 -3.93 13.56
N GLU A 87 -10.24 -4.37 13.14
CA GLU A 87 -9.19 -4.86 14.05
C GLU A 87 -8.65 -3.79 14.99
N ALA A 88 -8.47 -2.56 14.49
CA ALA A 88 -7.85 -1.48 15.25
C ALA A 88 -8.83 -0.78 16.21
N CYS A 89 -10.09 -0.63 15.79
CA CYS A 89 -11.09 0.21 16.46
C CYS A 89 -12.38 -0.53 16.83
N GLY A 90 -12.59 -1.77 16.37
CA GLY A 90 -13.83 -2.52 16.60
C GLY A 90 -15.03 -2.04 15.77
N LEU A 91 -14.79 -1.25 14.73
CA LEU A 91 -15.83 -0.61 13.92
C LEU A 91 -15.90 -1.24 12.52
N ASP A 92 -17.07 -1.72 12.13
CA ASP A 92 -17.35 -2.16 10.75
C ASP A 92 -17.94 -0.99 9.95
N VAL A 93 -17.08 -0.31 9.20
CA VAL A 93 -17.43 0.89 8.44
C VAL A 93 -18.43 0.56 7.32
N MET A 94 -18.27 -0.59 6.69
CA MET A 94 -19.14 -1.02 5.58
C MET A 94 -20.55 -1.36 6.08
N ALA A 95 -20.66 -2.00 7.24
CA ALA A 95 -21.96 -2.29 7.84
C ALA A 95 -22.69 -1.01 8.31
N LEU A 96 -21.93 -0.05 8.86
CA LEU A 96 -22.48 1.23 9.28
C LEU A 96 -23.00 2.05 8.11
N GLU A 97 -22.24 2.11 7.01
CA GLU A 97 -22.66 2.81 5.79
C GLU A 97 -23.95 2.23 5.19
N ALA A 98 -24.08 0.90 5.19
CA ALA A 98 -25.25 0.21 4.66
C ALA A 98 -26.52 0.32 5.54
N SER A 99 -26.39 0.83 6.77
CA SER A 99 -27.50 0.93 7.73
C SER A 99 -28.40 2.15 7.49
N PRO A 100 -29.70 2.09 7.81
CA PRO A 100 -30.55 3.30 7.83
C PRO A 100 -29.99 4.32 8.82
N GLY A 101 -29.64 5.52 8.35
CA GLY A 101 -28.92 6.52 9.16
C GLY A 101 -27.39 6.39 9.12
N GLY A 102 -26.84 5.67 8.13
CA GLY A 102 -25.41 5.40 8.02
C GLY A 102 -24.50 6.62 8.07
N GLU A 103 -24.97 7.80 7.67
CA GLU A 103 -24.20 9.06 7.76
C GLU A 103 -23.94 9.49 9.22
N GLU A 104 -24.93 9.31 10.11
CA GLU A 104 -24.76 9.56 11.55
C GLU A 104 -23.87 8.50 12.20
N GLY A 105 -24.05 7.23 11.83
CA GLY A 105 -23.22 6.12 12.28
C GLY A 105 -21.75 6.28 11.88
N LEU A 106 -21.49 6.72 10.65
CA LEU A 106 -20.14 6.97 10.12
C LEU A 106 -19.47 8.17 10.81
N ARG A 107 -20.24 9.23 11.11
CA ARG A 107 -19.75 10.39 11.84
C ARG A 107 -19.33 10.03 13.27
N ALA A 108 -20.16 9.27 13.97
CA ALA A 108 -19.83 8.76 15.31
C ALA A 108 -18.63 7.80 15.28
N ALA A 109 -18.56 6.90 14.29
CA ALA A 109 -17.44 5.99 14.10
C ALA A 109 -16.13 6.71 13.81
N ARG A 110 -16.17 7.82 13.04
CA ARG A 110 -15.00 8.66 12.79
C ARG A 110 -14.47 9.28 14.08
N GLU A 111 -15.34 9.83 14.92
CA GLU A 111 -14.95 10.42 16.20
C GLU A 111 -14.36 9.37 17.14
N ALA A 112 -15.03 8.22 17.27
CA ALA A 112 -14.54 7.10 18.09
C ALA A 112 -13.21 6.53 17.59
N GLY A 113 -13.05 6.37 16.27
CA GLY A 113 -11.80 5.88 15.67
C GLY A 113 -10.64 6.86 15.82
N MET A 114 -10.89 8.17 15.67
CA MET A 114 -9.86 9.19 15.90
C MET A 114 -9.42 9.24 17.37
N GLN A 115 -10.34 8.99 18.31
CA GLN A 115 -10.00 8.91 19.73
C GLN A 115 -9.16 7.66 20.02
N ALA A 116 -9.58 6.50 19.53
CA ALA A 116 -8.86 5.23 19.72
C ALA A 116 -7.43 5.25 19.16
N LEU A 117 -7.18 6.02 18.09
CA LEU A 117 -5.83 6.19 17.53
C LEU A 117 -4.95 7.19 18.31
N ARG A 118 -5.55 8.14 19.04
CA ARG A 118 -4.80 9.10 19.89
C ARG A 118 -4.33 8.47 21.20
N ASP A 119 -5.05 7.47 21.67
CA ASP A 119 -4.80 6.82 22.96
C ASP A 119 -3.77 5.67 22.86
N LYS A 120 -3.19 5.44 21.68
CA LYS A 120 -2.08 4.49 21.42
C LYS A 120 -0.76 5.22 21.23
#